data_AF-C3QMW0-F1
#
_entry.id   AF-C3QMW0-F1
#
_cell.length_a   1.000
_cell.length_b   1.000
_cell.length_c   1.000
_cell.angle_alpha   90.00
_cell.angle_beta   90.00
_cell.angle_gamma   90.00
#
_symmetry.space_group_name_H-M   'P 1'
#
loop_
_entity.id
_entity.type
_entity.pdbx_description
1 polymer ?
#
loop_
_entity_poly.entity_id
_entity_poly.type
_entity_poly.pdbx_seq_one_letter_code
_entity_poly.pdbx_strand_id
1 'polypeptide(L)'
;MISEKYGRTYHYPFSPGTTSDDRINHTYWEDIQRIRTLVHTEKLDGENNCLSQWGVFARSHAAPTTSPWTRQLRERWELIKNDLGDIEIFGENLYAVHSIEYQRLETHFYVFAVRCMDQWLSWEEVKFYAALFDFPTVPELKIESVSGLTPELLKQEIIRMSQEPAIFGSCEPWTKEVCTREGVVSRNVGEYLVSEFAHNVFKYVRKGHVKTDEHWTRNWKRAPLVWEFNNEKEE
;
A
#
# COMPACT_ATOMS: atom_id res chain seq x y z
N MET A 1 -7.52 -20.79 -10.18
CA MET A 1 -6.35 -19.94 -9.90
C MET A 1 -6.10 -20.04 -8.40
N ILE A 2 -4.85 -20.17 -7.95
CA ILE A 2 -4.56 -20.46 -6.52
C ILE A 2 -4.83 -19.23 -5.63
N SER A 3 -4.70 -18.03 -6.18
CA SER A 3 -5.12 -16.77 -5.57
C SER A 3 -5.40 -15.75 -6.68
N GLU A 4 -6.34 -14.83 -6.48
CA GLU A 4 -6.64 -13.76 -7.43
C GLU A 4 -5.79 -12.50 -7.14
N LYS A 5 -5.36 -11.79 -8.18
CA LYS A 5 -4.50 -10.59 -8.01
C LYS A 5 -5.23 -9.47 -7.26
N TYR A 6 -4.44 -8.61 -6.61
CA TYR A 6 -4.93 -7.31 -6.20
C TYR A 6 -5.40 -6.51 -7.42
N GLY A 7 -6.53 -5.80 -7.28
CA GLY A 7 -7.11 -5.01 -8.35
C GLY A 7 -6.16 -3.89 -8.80
N ARG A 8 -6.20 -3.53 -10.09
CA ARG A 8 -5.42 -2.38 -10.59
C ARG A 8 -6.06 -1.09 -10.09
N THR A 9 -5.43 -0.42 -9.13
CA THR A 9 -5.90 0.89 -8.64
C THR A 9 -5.71 1.95 -9.72
N TYR A 10 -6.76 2.72 -10.01
CA TYR A 10 -6.71 3.76 -11.04
C TYR A 10 -6.23 5.08 -10.45
N HIS A 11 -5.51 5.84 -11.25
CA HIS A 11 -5.07 7.18 -10.87
C HIS A 11 -6.22 8.18 -10.91
N TYR A 12 -6.18 9.14 -9.98
CA TYR A 12 -6.88 10.40 -10.17
C TYR A 12 -6.41 11.10 -11.47
N PRO A 13 -7.28 11.83 -12.19
CA PRO A 13 -6.90 12.58 -13.39
C PRO A 13 -5.83 13.65 -13.15
N PHE A 14 -5.71 14.11 -11.91
CA PHE A 14 -4.72 15.10 -11.47
C PHE A 14 -3.48 14.47 -10.80
N SER A 15 -3.32 13.14 -10.85
CA SER A 15 -2.12 12.45 -10.36
C SER A 15 -0.96 12.64 -11.35
N PRO A 16 0.18 13.24 -10.95
CA PRO A 16 1.28 13.54 -11.88
C PRO A 16 2.24 12.37 -12.14
N GLY A 17 2.23 11.33 -11.30
CA GLY A 17 3.11 10.17 -11.40
C GLY A 17 2.52 9.00 -12.19
N THR A 18 1.94 9.22 -13.36
CA THR A 18 1.45 8.12 -14.23
C THR A 18 2.54 7.63 -15.18
N THR A 19 2.48 6.35 -15.54
CA THR A 19 3.28 5.71 -16.60
C THR A 19 2.37 5.20 -17.74
N SER A 20 2.95 4.65 -18.81
CA SER A 20 2.18 4.11 -19.94
C SER A 20 1.27 2.92 -19.57
N ASP A 21 1.60 2.20 -18.49
CA ASP A 21 0.85 1.03 -18.03
C ASP A 21 -0.29 1.38 -17.07
N ASP A 22 -0.32 2.62 -16.59
CA ASP A 22 -1.30 3.10 -15.63
C ASP A 22 -2.64 3.41 -16.29
N ARG A 23 -3.71 3.23 -15.51
CA ARG A 23 -5.07 3.61 -15.88
C ARG A 23 -5.49 4.83 -15.08
N ILE A 24 -6.18 5.75 -15.74
CA ILE A 24 -6.69 6.98 -15.14
C ILE A 24 -8.22 6.87 -15.08
N ASN A 25 -8.81 7.14 -13.91
CA ASN A 25 -10.26 7.22 -13.78
C ASN A 25 -10.73 8.64 -14.06
N HIS A 26 -11.19 8.90 -15.28
CA HIS A 26 -11.72 10.21 -15.68
C HIS A 26 -13.09 10.53 -15.06
N THR A 27 -13.80 9.51 -14.58
CA THR A 27 -15.12 9.61 -13.92
C THR A 27 -15.02 9.36 -12.40
N TYR A 28 -13.87 9.70 -11.81
CA TYR A 28 -13.60 9.41 -10.39
C TYR A 28 -14.62 10.09 -9.46
N TRP A 29 -15.16 11.24 -9.86
CA TRP A 29 -16.07 12.00 -9.01
C TRP A 29 -17.44 11.32 -8.93
N GLU A 30 -17.95 10.82 -10.06
CA GLU A 30 -19.19 10.04 -10.10
C GLU A 30 -19.11 8.80 -9.21
N ASP A 31 -17.95 8.14 -9.19
CA ASP A 31 -17.69 7.00 -8.31
C ASP A 31 -17.63 7.42 -6.83
N ILE A 32 -16.90 8.49 -6.52
CA ILE A 32 -16.81 9.01 -5.14
C ILE A 32 -18.16 9.44 -4.58
N GLN A 33 -19.03 10.03 -5.39
CA GLN A 33 -20.38 10.42 -4.97
C GLN A 33 -21.26 9.23 -4.56
N ARG A 34 -20.92 8.01 -4.97
CA ARG A 34 -21.61 6.78 -4.54
C ARG A 34 -21.06 6.21 -3.24
N ILE A 35 -19.90 6.71 -2.79
CA ILE A 35 -19.26 6.32 -1.54
C ILE A 35 -19.74 7.25 -0.43
N ARG A 36 -20.08 6.69 0.74
CA ARG A 36 -20.49 7.49 1.90
C ARG A 36 -19.31 8.15 2.61
N THR A 37 -18.24 7.40 2.79
CA THR A 37 -17.07 7.79 3.58
C THR A 37 -15.81 7.23 2.94
N LEU A 38 -14.82 8.09 2.76
CA LEU A 38 -13.50 7.74 2.26
C LEU A 38 -12.54 7.57 3.43
N VAL A 39 -11.62 6.62 3.27
CA VAL A 39 -10.36 6.60 4.03
C VAL A 39 -9.22 6.87 3.07
N HIS A 40 -8.34 7.78 3.48
CA HIS A 40 -7.10 8.13 2.80
C HIS A 40 -5.94 7.52 3.58
N THR A 41 -5.14 6.69 2.92
CA THR A 41 -3.95 6.08 3.50
C THR A 41 -2.70 6.54 2.77
N GLU A 42 -1.57 6.51 3.44
CA GLU A 42 -0.28 6.72 2.80
C GLU A 42 -0.04 5.61 1.77
N LYS A 43 0.37 5.98 0.55
CA LYS A 43 0.91 5.02 -0.41
C LYS A 43 2.37 4.79 -0.06
N LEU A 44 2.69 3.57 0.38
CA LEU A 44 4.05 3.15 0.66
C LEU A 44 4.72 2.60 -0.61
N ASP A 45 6.03 2.82 -0.73
CA ASP A 45 6.86 2.45 -1.89
C ASP A 45 7.62 1.14 -1.60
N GLY A 46 7.00 0.00 -1.94
CA GLY A 46 7.62 -1.32 -1.79
C GLY A 46 7.09 -2.35 -2.78
N GLU A 47 7.12 -3.62 -2.36
CA GLU A 47 6.53 -4.72 -3.11
C GLU A 47 5.16 -5.10 -2.54
N ASN A 48 4.13 -5.01 -3.37
CA ASN A 48 2.82 -5.59 -3.07
C ASN A 48 2.94 -7.10 -2.85
N ASN A 49 2.53 -7.58 -1.67
CA ASN A 49 2.39 -9.00 -1.39
C ASN A 49 0.98 -9.35 -0.90
N CYS A 50 0.52 -10.56 -1.26
CA CYS A 50 -0.71 -11.19 -0.78
C CYS A 50 -0.37 -12.44 0.03
N LEU A 51 -0.88 -12.56 1.25
CA LEU A 51 -0.80 -13.75 2.09
C LEU A 51 -2.16 -14.45 2.02
N SER A 52 -2.17 -15.70 1.56
CA SER A 52 -3.36 -16.57 1.52
C SER A 52 -3.03 -17.92 2.14
N GLN A 53 -4.03 -18.78 2.39
CA GLN A 53 -3.76 -20.15 2.86
C GLN A 53 -2.81 -20.96 1.93
N TRP A 54 -2.67 -20.55 0.67
CA TRP A 54 -1.88 -21.26 -0.34
C TRP A 54 -0.44 -20.74 -0.52
N GLY A 55 -0.13 -19.56 -0.01
CA GLY A 55 1.18 -18.96 -0.21
C GLY A 55 1.23 -17.45 -0.02
N VAL A 56 2.47 -16.94 -0.08
CA VAL A 56 2.75 -15.52 -0.27
C VAL A 56 2.92 -15.27 -1.76
N PHE A 57 2.18 -14.32 -2.32
CA PHE A 57 2.25 -13.93 -3.73
C PHE A 57 2.80 -12.51 -3.85
N ALA A 58 3.53 -12.22 -4.93
CA ALA A 58 3.85 -10.85 -5.32
C ALA A 58 2.76 -10.33 -6.28
N ARG A 59 3.03 -9.25 -7.03
CA ARG A 59 2.09 -8.72 -8.05
C ARG A 59 1.56 -9.77 -9.03
N SER A 60 2.36 -10.79 -9.34
CA SER A 60 1.89 -11.96 -10.11
C SER A 60 1.42 -13.06 -9.16
N HIS A 61 0.20 -13.55 -9.37
CA HIS A 61 -0.38 -14.67 -8.61
C HIS A 61 -0.26 -16.01 -9.36
N ALA A 62 0.66 -16.11 -10.34
CA ALA A 62 0.89 -17.35 -11.09
C ALA A 62 1.50 -18.45 -10.21
N ALA A 63 2.37 -18.07 -9.27
CA ALA A 63 2.99 -18.94 -8.29
C ALA A 63 3.39 -18.13 -7.05
N PRO A 64 3.53 -18.76 -5.86
CA PRO A 64 4.07 -18.09 -4.68
C PRO A 64 5.45 -17.50 -4.95
N THR A 65 5.72 -16.32 -4.38
CA THR A 65 7.00 -15.63 -4.55
C THR A 65 8.15 -16.40 -3.90
N THR A 66 9.28 -16.47 -4.58
CA THR A 66 10.52 -17.03 -4.04
C THR A 66 11.61 -16.00 -3.81
N SER A 67 11.28 -14.71 -3.97
CA SER A 67 12.23 -13.61 -3.90
C SER A 67 12.99 -13.58 -2.56
N PRO A 68 14.27 -13.17 -2.56
CA PRO A 68 15.06 -13.06 -1.33
C PRO A 68 14.45 -12.09 -0.30
N TRP A 69 13.91 -10.95 -0.75
CA TRP A 69 13.29 -9.92 0.10
C TRP A 69 11.91 -10.29 0.67
N THR A 70 11.33 -11.42 0.28
CA THR A 70 10.07 -11.93 0.84
C THR A 70 10.31 -13.07 1.83
N ARG A 71 11.56 -13.44 2.11
CA ARG A 71 11.90 -14.56 2.99
C ARG A 71 11.29 -14.41 4.39
N GLN A 72 11.53 -13.28 5.06
CA GLN A 72 10.99 -13.05 6.42
C GLN A 72 9.46 -13.05 6.43
N LEU A 73 8.84 -12.48 5.39
CA LEU A 73 7.38 -12.51 5.25
C LEU A 73 6.85 -13.93 5.07
N ARG A 74 7.55 -14.78 4.30
CA ARG A 74 7.20 -16.20 4.14
C ARG A 74 7.38 -16.99 5.42
N GLU A 75 8.45 -16.76 6.17
CA GLU A 75 8.66 -17.38 7.49
C GLU A 75 7.52 -17.03 8.46
N ARG A 76 7.05 -15.77 8.45
CA ARG A 76 5.87 -15.36 9.22
C ARG A 76 4.58 -15.98 8.70
N TRP A 77 4.40 -16.05 7.38
CA TRP A 77 3.25 -16.68 6.75
C TRP A 77 3.11 -18.16 7.13
N GLU A 78 4.21 -18.91 7.19
CA GLU A 78 4.20 -20.33 7.59
C GLU A 78 3.55 -20.57 8.96
N LEU A 79 3.62 -19.58 9.86
CA LEU A 79 3.03 -19.65 11.20
C LEU A 79 1.52 -19.44 11.20
N ILE A 80 0.97 -18.68 10.24
CA ILE A 80 -0.44 -18.27 10.23
C ILE A 80 -1.26 -18.91 9.11
N LYS A 81 -0.63 -19.60 8.15
CA LYS A 81 -1.29 -20.06 6.91
C LYS A 81 -2.52 -20.95 7.14
N ASN A 82 -2.53 -21.74 8.22
CA ASN A 82 -3.63 -22.64 8.54
C ASN A 82 -4.85 -21.91 9.14
N ASP A 83 -4.64 -20.69 9.64
CA ASP A 83 -5.68 -19.86 10.27
C ASP A 83 -6.32 -18.87 9.27
N LEU A 84 -5.71 -18.70 8.08
CA LEU A 84 -6.20 -17.77 7.06
C LEU A 84 -7.53 -18.22 6.45
N GLY A 85 -7.73 -19.52 6.19
CA GLY A 85 -8.93 -20.00 5.49
C GLY A 85 -9.16 -19.23 4.18
N ASP A 86 -10.35 -18.65 4.02
CA ASP A 86 -10.74 -17.87 2.84
C ASP A 86 -10.26 -16.40 2.87
N ILE A 87 -9.49 -16.01 3.89
CA ILE A 87 -8.92 -14.67 4.05
C ILE A 87 -7.62 -14.54 3.26
N GLU A 88 -7.55 -13.46 2.49
CA GLU A 88 -6.36 -12.99 1.79
C GLU A 88 -5.95 -11.61 2.32
N ILE A 89 -4.74 -11.49 2.85
CA ILE A 89 -4.20 -10.26 3.42
C ILE A 89 -3.25 -9.62 2.40
N PHE A 90 -3.57 -8.40 1.99
CA PHE A 90 -2.75 -7.62 1.08
C PHE A 90 -2.02 -6.50 1.83
N GLY A 91 -0.71 -6.43 1.62
CA GLY A 91 0.12 -5.41 2.24
C GLY A 91 1.33 -5.04 1.40
N GLU A 92 1.95 -3.94 1.78
CA GLU A 92 3.16 -3.45 1.16
C GLU A 92 4.36 -3.97 1.95
N ASN A 93 5.24 -4.71 1.27
CA ASN A 93 6.49 -5.20 1.80
C ASN A 93 7.62 -4.19 1.49
N LEU A 94 8.08 -3.53 2.53
CA LEU A 94 9.14 -2.52 2.55
C LEU A 94 10.52 -3.12 2.87
N TYR A 95 10.68 -4.44 2.79
CA TYR A 95 11.96 -5.09 3.10
C TYR A 95 13.08 -4.61 2.16
N ALA A 96 12.81 -4.46 0.87
CA ALA A 96 13.77 -3.91 -0.09
C ALA A 96 13.52 -2.41 -0.27
N VAL A 97 14.55 -1.59 -0.11
CA VAL A 97 14.48 -0.14 -0.40
C VAL A 97 14.27 0.06 -1.89
N HIS A 98 13.24 0.83 -2.25
CA HIS A 98 12.89 1.21 -3.62
C HIS A 98 13.39 2.63 -3.92
N SER A 99 12.48 3.53 -4.29
CA SER A 99 12.78 4.94 -4.58
C SER A 99 12.66 5.83 -3.35
N ILE A 100 12.06 5.33 -2.27
CA ILE A 100 11.99 5.95 -0.95
C ILE A 100 12.62 5.03 0.08
N GLU A 101 13.50 5.60 0.90
CA GLU A 101 13.97 4.96 2.12
C GLU A 101 13.20 5.52 3.31
N TYR A 102 12.70 4.61 4.16
CA TYR A 102 11.93 4.94 5.35
C TYR A 102 12.80 4.80 6.60
N GLN A 103 12.88 5.85 7.41
CA GLN A 103 13.81 5.95 8.55
C GLN A 103 13.24 5.41 9.87
N ARG A 104 11.92 5.23 9.96
CA ARG A 104 11.19 4.86 11.19
C ARG A 104 10.29 3.64 10.98
N LEU A 105 10.75 2.67 10.20
CA LEU A 105 10.03 1.41 10.04
C LEU A 105 10.13 0.57 11.30
N GLU A 106 9.00 0.10 11.80
CA GLU A 106 8.93 -0.86 12.91
C GLU A 106 8.82 -2.29 12.41
N THR A 107 8.28 -2.51 11.21
CA THR A 107 8.30 -3.81 10.55
C THR A 107 8.48 -3.59 9.06
N HIS A 108 8.61 -4.66 8.28
CA HIS A 108 8.69 -4.54 6.83
C HIS A 108 7.35 -4.74 6.13
N PHE A 109 6.27 -5.14 6.80
CA PHE A 109 5.01 -5.47 6.11
C PHE A 109 3.81 -4.73 6.72
N TYR A 110 3.14 -3.92 5.89
CA TYR A 110 2.02 -3.07 6.31
C TYR A 110 0.77 -3.38 5.48
N VAL A 111 -0.29 -3.78 6.15
CA VAL A 111 -1.56 -4.20 5.52
C VAL A 111 -2.33 -2.98 5.01
N PHE A 112 -2.83 -3.04 3.77
CA PHE A 112 -3.72 -2.01 3.22
C PHE A 112 -5.08 -2.55 2.76
N ALA A 113 -5.23 -3.86 2.59
CA ALA A 113 -6.50 -4.47 2.21
C ALA A 113 -6.59 -5.92 2.67
N VAL A 114 -7.82 -6.38 2.88
CA VAL A 114 -8.15 -7.77 3.17
C VAL A 114 -9.31 -8.15 2.28
N ARG A 115 -9.26 -9.35 1.69
CA ARG A 115 -10.32 -9.94 0.89
C ARG A 115 -10.78 -11.24 1.55
N CYS A 116 -12.08 -11.46 1.59
CA CYS A 116 -12.67 -12.75 1.89
C CYS A 116 -13.50 -13.17 0.67
N MET A 117 -13.12 -14.26 0.03
CA MET A 117 -13.77 -14.72 -1.22
C MET A 117 -13.84 -13.60 -2.27
N ASP A 118 -15.03 -13.17 -2.69
CA ASP A 118 -15.28 -12.14 -3.70
C ASP A 118 -15.55 -10.74 -3.12
N GLN A 119 -15.24 -10.53 -1.84
CA GLN A 119 -15.52 -9.28 -1.13
C GLN A 119 -14.25 -8.64 -0.55
N TRP A 120 -13.99 -7.39 -0.91
CA TRP A 120 -13.03 -6.54 -0.19
C TRP A 120 -13.67 -6.07 1.11
N LEU A 121 -13.02 -6.36 2.23
CA LEU A 121 -13.57 -6.06 3.56
C LEU A 121 -13.47 -4.57 3.88
N SER A 122 -14.33 -4.10 4.80
CA SER A 122 -14.32 -2.73 5.29
C SER A 122 -13.00 -2.36 5.94
N TRP A 123 -12.70 -1.07 6.06
CA TRP A 123 -11.47 -0.60 6.70
C TRP A 123 -11.39 -1.00 8.19
N GLU A 124 -12.53 -1.11 8.87
CA GLU A 124 -12.58 -1.64 10.24
C GLU A 124 -12.15 -3.10 10.28
N GLU A 125 -12.68 -3.94 9.39
CA GLU A 125 -12.30 -5.35 9.28
C GLU A 125 -10.85 -5.52 8.83
N VAL A 126 -10.34 -4.66 7.94
CA VAL A 126 -8.92 -4.64 7.57
C VAL A 126 -8.05 -4.43 8.81
N LYS A 127 -8.38 -3.46 9.65
CA LYS A 127 -7.68 -3.22 10.92
C LYS A 127 -7.81 -4.40 11.87
N PHE A 128 -8.99 -5.00 11.96
CA PHE A 128 -9.24 -6.19 12.78
C PHE A 128 -8.36 -7.37 12.37
N TYR A 129 -8.35 -7.75 11.09
CA TYR A 129 -7.55 -8.87 10.59
C TYR A 129 -6.05 -8.57 10.64
N ALA A 130 -5.64 -7.33 10.36
CA ALA A 130 -4.25 -6.92 10.53
C ALA A 130 -3.80 -7.16 11.99
N ALA A 131 -4.57 -6.67 12.97
CA ALA A 131 -4.28 -6.87 14.38
C ALA A 131 -4.36 -8.35 14.80
N LEU A 132 -5.33 -9.12 14.29
CA LEU A 132 -5.49 -10.55 14.58
C LEU A 132 -4.23 -11.37 14.23
N PHE A 133 -3.54 -10.98 13.15
CA PHE A 133 -2.31 -11.62 12.70
C PHE A 133 -1.04 -10.82 13.04
N ASP A 134 -1.13 -9.90 14.01
CA ASP A 134 -0.08 -9.02 14.54
C ASP A 134 0.60 -8.10 13.50
N PHE A 135 -0.07 -7.80 12.38
CA PHE A 135 0.45 -6.90 11.36
C PHE A 135 -0.02 -5.45 11.60
N PRO A 136 0.85 -4.45 11.41
CA PRO A 136 0.40 -3.07 11.32
C PRO A 136 -0.33 -2.82 9.99
N THR A 137 -1.22 -1.83 9.97
CA THR A 137 -1.75 -1.30 8.71
C THR A 137 -0.86 -0.20 8.16
N VAL A 138 -1.00 0.08 6.86
CA VAL A 138 -0.48 1.32 6.30
C VAL A 138 -1.02 2.53 7.06
N PRO A 139 -0.28 3.66 7.13
CA PRO A 139 -0.74 4.82 7.87
C PRO A 139 -2.06 5.39 7.35
N GLU A 140 -3.00 5.60 8.25
CA GLU A 140 -4.25 6.32 8.00
C GLU A 140 -3.98 7.83 8.06
N LEU A 141 -4.25 8.55 6.96
CA LEU A 141 -4.02 9.98 6.86
C LEU A 141 -5.27 10.78 7.24
N LYS A 142 -6.44 10.33 6.78
CA LYS A 142 -7.71 11.00 7.03
C LYS A 142 -8.88 10.06 6.73
N ILE A 143 -9.93 10.11 7.55
CA ILE A 143 -11.24 9.55 7.23
C ILE A 143 -12.22 10.72 7.09
N GLU A 144 -12.98 10.76 6.00
CA GLU A 144 -13.95 11.83 5.79
C GLU A 144 -15.23 11.39 5.10
N SER A 145 -16.33 12.03 5.50
CA SER A 145 -17.63 11.87 4.84
C SER A 145 -17.60 12.56 3.48
N VAL A 146 -18.13 11.90 2.46
CA VAL A 146 -18.31 12.50 1.13
C VAL A 146 -19.42 13.56 1.13
N SER A 147 -20.37 13.48 2.07
CA SER A 147 -21.39 14.51 2.24
C SER A 147 -20.74 15.87 2.54
N GLY A 148 -20.90 16.83 1.64
CA GLY A 148 -20.32 18.18 1.74
C GLY A 148 -18.96 18.34 1.04
N LEU A 149 -18.39 17.27 0.51
CA LEU A 149 -17.15 17.31 -0.26
C LEU A 149 -17.42 17.79 -1.69
N THR A 150 -16.50 18.56 -2.24
CA THR A 150 -16.51 18.95 -3.67
C THR A 150 -15.29 18.35 -4.36
N PRO A 151 -15.30 18.19 -5.71
CA PRO A 151 -14.14 17.64 -6.42
C PRO A 151 -12.89 18.48 -6.20
N GLU A 152 -13.02 19.80 -6.14
CA GLU A 152 -11.90 20.72 -5.94
C GLU A 152 -11.34 20.64 -4.52
N LEU A 153 -12.19 20.56 -3.49
CA LEU A 153 -11.74 20.36 -2.11
C LEU A 153 -11.00 19.03 -1.95
N LEU A 154 -11.58 17.93 -2.44
CA LEU A 154 -10.93 16.62 -2.41
C LEU A 154 -9.56 16.66 -3.11
N LYS A 155 -9.50 17.23 -4.32
CA LYS A 155 -8.26 17.37 -5.07
C LYS A 155 -7.20 18.15 -4.27
N GLN A 156 -7.57 19.29 -3.69
CA GLN A 156 -6.66 20.11 -2.90
C GLN A 156 -6.14 19.35 -1.68
N GLU A 157 -7.00 18.59 -1.00
CA GLU A 157 -6.59 17.81 0.17
C GLU A 157 -5.69 16.64 -0.18
N ILE A 158 -5.97 15.90 -1.25
CA ILE A 158 -5.09 14.83 -1.73
C ILE A 158 -3.71 15.38 -2.11
N ILE A 159 -3.67 16.50 -2.84
CA ILE A 159 -2.41 17.15 -3.20
C ILE A 159 -1.67 17.59 -1.93
N ARG A 160 -2.34 18.25 -0.97
CA ARG A 160 -1.75 18.66 0.31
C ARG A 160 -1.14 17.47 1.05
N MET A 161 -1.91 16.40 1.25
CA MET A 161 -1.44 15.18 1.91
C MET A 161 -0.23 14.58 1.19
N SER A 162 -0.19 14.62 -0.15
CA SER A 162 0.92 14.06 -0.95
C SER A 162 2.22 14.86 -0.87
N GLN A 163 2.16 16.13 -0.46
CA GLN A 163 3.32 17.03 -0.36
C GLN A 163 4.06 16.90 0.97
N GLU A 164 3.46 16.23 1.95
CA GLU A 164 4.09 15.99 3.24
C GLU A 164 5.10 14.82 3.17
N PRO A 165 6.11 14.80 4.05
CA PRO A 165 6.94 13.61 4.26
C PRO A 165 6.10 12.40 4.67
N ALA A 166 6.63 11.20 4.42
CA ALA A 166 6.07 9.94 4.93
C ALA A 166 6.02 9.92 6.46
N ILE A 167 5.00 9.26 7.02
CA ILE A 167 4.86 9.07 8.47
C ILE A 167 6.08 8.31 9.02
N PHE A 168 6.58 7.32 8.30
CA PHE A 168 7.80 6.60 8.65
C PHE A 168 9.10 7.33 8.29
N GLY A 169 9.03 8.59 7.85
CA GLY A 169 10.17 9.44 7.51
C GLY A 169 10.79 9.05 6.17
N SER A 170 10.48 9.81 5.12
CA SER A 170 10.93 9.53 3.74
C SER A 170 12.18 10.32 3.39
N CYS A 171 13.19 9.63 2.90
CA CYS A 171 14.35 10.24 2.25
C CYS A 171 14.69 9.54 0.93
N GLU A 172 15.40 10.27 0.07
CA GLU A 172 16.00 9.70 -1.13
C GLU A 172 17.14 8.74 -0.73
N PRO A 173 17.15 7.48 -1.21
CA PRO A 173 18.13 6.48 -0.75
C PRO A 173 19.60 6.89 -0.95
N TRP A 174 19.88 7.68 -1.98
CA TRP A 174 21.22 8.08 -2.39
C TRP A 174 21.71 9.37 -1.71
N THR A 175 20.89 10.43 -1.74
CA THR A 175 21.27 11.75 -1.20
C THR A 175 20.95 11.87 0.30
N LYS A 176 20.11 10.99 0.83
CA LYS A 176 19.54 11.05 2.19
C LYS A 176 18.75 12.32 2.49
N GLU A 177 18.46 13.12 1.46
CA GLU A 177 17.61 14.30 1.58
C GLU A 177 16.16 13.89 1.84
N VAL A 178 15.49 14.63 2.72
CA VAL A 178 14.06 14.42 3.00
C VAL A 178 13.27 14.66 1.71
N CYS A 179 12.38 13.71 1.39
CA CYS A 179 11.48 13.82 0.26
C CYS A 179 10.03 13.65 0.73
N THR A 180 9.06 13.92 -0.14
CA THR A 180 7.64 13.69 0.18
C THR A 180 7.33 12.19 0.25
N ARG A 181 6.18 11.81 0.81
CA ARG A 181 5.64 10.45 0.64
C ARG A 181 5.40 10.13 -0.85
N GLU A 182 5.32 8.86 -1.20
CA GLU A 182 5.10 8.42 -2.59
C GLU A 182 3.77 8.95 -3.13
N GLY A 183 2.74 8.88 -2.30
CA GLY A 183 1.39 9.24 -2.70
C GLY A 183 0.34 8.97 -1.64
N VAL A 184 -0.91 8.98 -2.08
CA VAL A 184 -2.10 8.73 -1.26
C VAL A 184 -2.98 7.73 -1.98
N VAL A 185 -3.50 6.76 -1.24
CA VAL A 185 -4.58 5.88 -1.71
C VAL A 185 -5.86 6.30 -1.01
N SER A 186 -6.92 6.51 -1.77
CA SER A 186 -8.26 6.75 -1.25
C SER A 186 -9.11 5.53 -1.53
N ARG A 187 -9.84 5.02 -0.53
CA ARG A 187 -10.79 3.92 -0.73
C ARG A 187 -12.10 4.14 -0.02
N ASN A 188 -13.14 3.47 -0.50
CA ASN A 188 -14.38 3.28 0.25
C ASN A 188 -14.03 2.63 1.60
N VAL A 189 -14.50 3.26 2.70
CA VAL A 189 -14.31 2.73 4.05
C VAL A 189 -15.10 1.44 4.27
N GLY A 190 -16.22 1.29 3.55
CA GLY A 190 -17.05 0.09 3.58
C GLY A 190 -16.45 -1.05 2.78
N GLU A 191 -17.16 -2.16 2.82
CA GLU A 191 -16.90 -3.33 2.00
C GLU A 191 -17.42 -3.15 0.56
N TYR A 192 -16.85 -3.88 -0.39
CA TYR A 192 -17.28 -3.86 -1.79
C TYR A 192 -16.84 -5.12 -2.54
N LEU A 193 -17.60 -5.51 -3.55
CA LEU A 193 -17.29 -6.67 -4.39
C LEU A 193 -15.97 -6.49 -5.15
N VAL A 194 -15.29 -7.59 -5.43
CA VAL A 194 -14.08 -7.61 -6.27
C VAL A 194 -14.32 -6.96 -7.64
N SER A 195 -15.51 -7.17 -8.23
CA SER A 195 -15.89 -6.57 -9.52
C SER A 195 -15.96 -5.03 -9.47
N GLU A 196 -16.20 -4.45 -8.29
CA GLU A 196 -16.39 -3.01 -8.10
C GLU A 196 -15.09 -2.29 -7.68
N PHE A 197 -13.95 -2.98 -7.67
CA PHE A 197 -12.69 -2.44 -7.15
C PHE A 197 -12.29 -1.10 -7.79
N ALA A 198 -12.42 -0.96 -9.11
CA ALA A 198 -12.03 0.24 -9.84
C ALA A 198 -12.86 1.48 -9.49
N HIS A 199 -14.06 1.28 -8.94
CA HIS A 199 -14.98 2.33 -8.48
C HIS A 199 -14.83 2.64 -6.99
N ASN A 200 -14.01 1.88 -6.26
CA ASN A 200 -13.87 1.98 -4.82
C ASN A 200 -12.46 2.33 -4.34
N VAL A 201 -11.44 2.27 -5.21
CA VAL A 201 -10.04 2.54 -4.85
C VAL A 201 -9.37 3.42 -5.89
N PHE A 202 -8.77 4.53 -5.43
CA PHE A 202 -8.13 5.55 -6.25
C PHE A 202 -6.75 5.87 -5.70
N LYS A 203 -5.81 6.26 -6.56
CA LYS A 203 -4.47 6.67 -6.12
C LYS A 203 -4.03 8.00 -6.71
N TYR A 204 -3.30 8.75 -5.91
CA TYR A 204 -2.45 9.86 -6.33
C TYR A 204 -1.01 9.47 -6.08
N VAL A 205 -0.13 9.69 -7.05
CA VAL A 205 1.30 9.38 -6.95
C VAL A 205 2.11 10.59 -7.39
N ARG A 206 3.14 10.94 -6.62
CA ARG A 206 4.02 12.09 -6.90
C ARG A 206 4.75 11.94 -8.23
N LYS A 207 5.15 13.07 -8.81
CA LYS A 207 5.99 13.09 -10.02
C LYS A 207 7.36 12.50 -9.70
N GLY A 208 7.90 11.70 -10.62
CA GLY A 208 9.25 11.13 -10.48
C GLY A 208 9.36 10.13 -9.32
N HIS A 209 8.28 9.42 -9.00
CA HIS A 209 8.30 8.38 -7.97
C HIS A 209 9.09 7.14 -8.41
N VAL A 210 9.10 6.82 -9.71
CA VAL A 210 10.00 5.80 -10.27
C VAL A 210 11.36 6.44 -10.50
N LYS A 211 12.32 6.11 -9.65
CA LYS A 211 13.73 6.53 -9.80
C LYS A 211 14.69 5.36 -9.97
N THR A 212 14.22 4.14 -9.71
CA THR A 212 15.02 2.93 -9.79
C THR A 212 14.70 2.21 -11.09
N ASP A 213 15.70 2.14 -11.97
CA ASP A 213 15.68 1.40 -13.24
C ASP A 213 15.35 -0.09 -13.04
N GLU A 214 15.16 -0.81 -14.15
CA GLU A 214 14.87 -2.24 -14.36
C GLU A 214 15.78 -3.26 -13.61
N HIS A 215 16.54 -2.83 -12.59
CA HIS A 215 17.58 -3.58 -11.88
C HIS A 215 17.50 -3.53 -10.35
N TRP A 216 16.45 -2.96 -9.73
CA TRP A 216 16.32 -2.98 -8.26
C TRP A 216 16.39 -4.41 -7.70
N THR A 217 15.81 -5.39 -8.41
CA THR A 217 15.83 -6.82 -8.03
C THR A 217 17.24 -7.42 -7.95
N ARG A 218 18.25 -6.81 -8.59
CA ARG A 218 19.65 -7.28 -8.58
C ARG A 218 20.50 -6.60 -7.50
N ASN A 219 20.20 -5.35 -7.16
CA ASN A 219 21.01 -4.52 -6.26
C ASN A 219 20.23 -4.00 -5.05
N TRP A 220 19.16 -4.70 -4.66
CA TRP A 220 18.32 -4.29 -3.55
C TRP A 220 19.11 -4.25 -2.24
N LYS A 221 18.74 -3.31 -1.38
CA LYS A 221 19.25 -3.20 -0.01
C LYS A 221 18.09 -3.38 0.95
N ARG A 222 18.35 -4.05 2.07
CA ARG A 222 17.35 -4.19 3.14
C ARG A 222 17.07 -2.80 3.74
N ALA A 223 15.80 -2.45 3.92
CA ALA A 223 15.41 -1.27 4.66
C ALA A 223 15.72 -1.46 6.16
N PRO A 224 16.46 -0.54 6.80
CA PRO A 224 16.72 -0.62 8.24
C PRO A 224 15.43 -0.40 9.04
N LEU A 225 15.34 -1.07 10.19
CA LEU A 225 14.27 -0.87 11.16
C LEU A 225 14.71 0.14 12.23
N VAL A 226 13.75 0.83 12.82
CA VAL A 226 13.97 1.99 13.68
C VAL A 226 14.90 1.70 14.87
N TRP A 227 14.84 0.50 15.43
CA TRP A 227 15.70 0.09 16.56
C TRP A 227 17.16 -0.17 16.16
N GLU A 228 17.43 -0.42 14.88
CA GLU A 228 18.80 -0.67 14.41
C GLU A 228 19.63 0.63 14.43
N PHE A 229 18.99 1.79 14.28
CA PHE A 229 19.65 3.09 14.40
C PHE A 229 19.97 3.49 15.84
N ASN A 230 19.22 2.97 16.81
CA ASN A 230 19.44 3.30 18.23
C ASN A 230 20.62 2.54 18.81
N ASN A 231 20.85 1.30 18.34
CA ASN A 231 21.99 0.49 18.78
C ASN A 231 23.34 1.00 18.26
N GLU A 232 23.37 1.73 17.14
CA GLU A 232 24.59 2.35 16.61
C GLU A 232 25.09 3.57 17.42
N LYS A 233 24.28 4.11 18.34
CA LYS A 233 24.66 5.25 19.19
C LYS A 233 25.22 4.86 20.56
N GLU A 234 25.19 3.57 20.89
CA GLU A 234 25.68 3.04 22.17
C GLU A 234 27.05 2.32 22.04
N GLU A 235 27.67 2.32 20.85
CA GLU A 235 29.08 1.94 20.61
C GLU A 235 29.98 3.17 20.39
#